data_AF-A0A7V5KGH3-F1
#
_entry.id   AF-A0A7V5KGH3-F1
#
_cell.length_a   1.000
_cell.length_b   1.000
_cell.length_c   1.000
_cell.angle_alpha   90.00
_cell.angle_beta   90.00
_cell.angle_gamma   90.00
#
_symmetry.space_group_name_H-M   'P 1'
#
loop_
_entity.id
_entity.type
_entity.pdbx_description
1 polymer ?
#
loop_
_entity_poly.entity_id
_entity_poly.type
_entity_poly.pdbx_seq_one_letter_code
_entity_poly.pdbx_strand_id
1 'polypeptide(L)' 'MPLSERLAGILLHPTSLPGPFGIGDLGPEAYKFLDWMQSAGLAYWQVLPLGPTSFGDSPYQCFSAFAG' A
#
# COMPACT_ATOMS: atom_id res chain seq x y z
N MET A 1 -11.97 -18.74 0.84
CA MET A 1 -12.54 -18.36 -0.46
C MET A 1 -12.29 -19.49 -1.44
N PRO A 2 -13.30 -19.91 -2.22
CA PRO A 2 -13.09 -20.91 -3.26
C PRO A 2 -12.16 -20.35 -4.35
N LEU A 3 -11.26 -21.19 -4.89
CA LEU A 3 -10.32 -20.81 -5.97
C LEU A 3 -11.01 -20.39 -7.29
N SER A 4 -12.34 -20.45 -7.34
CA SER A 4 -13.17 -20.15 -8.52
C SER A 4 -13.64 -18.70 -8.60
N GLU A 5 -13.40 -17.88 -7.59
CA GLU A 5 -13.87 -16.50 -7.54
C GLU A 5 -12.91 -15.55 -8.28
N ARG A 6 -13.45 -14.75 -9.22
CA ARG A 6 -12.67 -13.74 -9.94
C ARG A 6 -12.67 -12.44 -9.15
N LEU A 7 -11.48 -11.98 -8.78
CA LEU A 7 -11.28 -10.76 -8.01
C LEU A 7 -10.31 -9.82 -8.74
N ALA A 8 -10.39 -8.53 -8.42
CA ALA A 8 -9.50 -7.50 -8.93
C ALA A 8 -8.94 -6.65 -7.78
N GLY A 9 -7.86 -5.93 -8.07
CA GLY A 9 -7.15 -5.13 -7.07
C GLY A 9 -6.24 -4.09 -7.70
N ILE A 10 -5.59 -3.30 -6.85
CA ILE A 10 -4.64 -2.25 -7.24
C ILE A 10 -3.31 -2.45 -6.52
N LEU A 11 -2.23 -2.23 -7.26
CA LEU A 11 -0.89 -2.03 -6.71
C LEU A 11 -0.65 -0.53 -6.51
N LEU A 12 -0.52 -0.10 -5.26
CA LEU A 12 -0.18 1.28 -4.90
C LEU A 12 0.56 1.25 -3.56
N HIS A 13 1.75 1.84 -3.46
CA HIS A 13 2.44 1.88 -2.16
C HIS A 13 1.90 3.05 -1.30
N PRO A 14 1.80 2.94 0.04
CA PRO A 14 1.30 4.03 0.88
C PRO A 14 2.05 5.35 0.70
N THR A 15 3.35 5.30 0.39
CA THR A 15 4.17 6.49 0.11
C THR A 15 3.70 7.30 -1.10
N SER A 16 2.94 6.68 -2.01
CA SER A 16 2.34 7.31 -3.19
C SER A 16 0.95 7.92 -2.94
N LEU A 17 0.40 7.74 -1.74
CA LEU A 17 -0.85 8.43 -1.36
C LEU A 17 -0.61 9.94 -1.30
N PRO A 18 -1.63 10.76 -1.63
CA PRO A 18 -1.53 12.19 -1.42
C PRO A 18 -1.41 12.49 0.09
N GLY A 19 -0.78 13.61 0.43
CA GLY A 19 -0.65 14.03 1.82
C GLY A 19 0.09 15.36 1.96
N PRO A 20 -0.12 16.11 3.05
CA PRO A 20 0.46 17.44 3.21
C PRO A 20 1.94 17.43 3.65
N PHE A 21 2.50 16.27 3.99
CA PHE A 21 3.80 16.16 4.65
C PHE A 21 4.94 15.65 3.73
N GLY A 22 4.74 15.69 2.41
CA GLY A 22 5.77 15.36 1.41
C GLY A 22 5.90 13.87 1.07
N ILE A 23 5.25 12.98 1.83
CA ILE A 23 5.12 11.56 1.53
C ILE A 23 3.73 11.08 1.99
N GLY A 24 3.16 10.10 1.31
CA GLY A 24 1.94 9.44 1.78
C GLY A 24 2.20 8.61 3.04
N ASP A 25 1.16 8.45 3.86
CA ASP A 25 1.23 7.77 5.15
C ASP A 25 0.03 6.83 5.36
N LEU A 26 -0.02 6.18 6.52
CA LEU A 26 -1.14 5.35 6.95
C LEU A 26 -2.20 6.16 7.72
N GLY A 27 -2.47 7.38 7.24
CA GLY A 27 -3.44 8.33 7.80
C GLY A 27 -4.77 8.36 7.04
N PRO A 28 -5.52 9.49 7.11
CA PRO A 28 -6.87 9.61 6.54
C PRO A 28 -6.97 9.30 5.03
N GLU A 29 -5.94 9.60 4.25
CA GLU A 29 -5.94 9.33 2.80
C GLU A 29 -5.88 7.83 2.49
N ALA A 30 -5.28 7.00 3.35
CA ALA A 30 -5.31 5.55 3.20
C ALA A 30 -6.74 5.00 3.37
N TYR A 31 -7.50 5.52 4.34
CA TYR A 31 -8.91 5.15 4.52
C TYR A 31 -9.76 5.58 3.33
N LYS A 32 -9.59 6.81 2.84
CA LYS A 32 -10.30 7.29 1.64
C LYS A 32 -9.98 6.44 0.41
N PHE A 33 -8.74 6.00 0.26
CA PHE A 33 -8.34 5.09 -0.80
C PHE A 33 -9.04 3.73 -0.68
N LEU A 34 -9.11 3.15 0.53
CA LEU A 34 -9.84 1.92 0.78
C LEU A 34 -11.35 2.05 0.55
N ASP A 35 -11.97 3.13 1.00
CA ASP A 35 -13.39 3.43 0.76
C ASP A 35 -13.66 3.53 -0.75
N TRP A 36 -12.76 4.18 -1.49
CA TRP A 36 -12.84 4.26 -2.94
C TRP A 36 -12.68 2.87 -3.60
N MET A 37 -11.69 2.08 -3.19
CA MET A 37 -11.49 0.71 -3.70
C MET A 37 -12.73 -0.15 -3.46
N GLN A 38 -13.32 -0.06 -2.27
CA GLN A 38 -14.55 -0.76 -1.92
C GLN A 38 -15.70 -0.31 -2.83
N SER A 39 -15.86 1.00 -3.06
CA SER A 39 -16.88 1.55 -3.96
C SER A 39 -16.69 1.10 -5.43
N ALA A 40 -15.45 0.85 -5.83
CA ALA A 40 -15.08 0.36 -7.16
C ALA A 40 -15.16 -1.17 -7.30
N GLY A 41 -15.52 -1.90 -6.24
CA GLY A 41 -15.60 -3.37 -6.25
C GLY A 41 -14.23 -4.07 -6.28
N LEU A 42 -13.16 -3.37 -5.89
CA LEU A 42 -11.81 -3.93 -5.80
C LEU A 42 -11.60 -4.60 -4.45
N ALA A 43 -11.03 -5.80 -4.47
CA ALA A 43 -10.90 -6.65 -3.28
C ALA A 43 -9.47 -6.72 -2.72
N TYR A 44 -8.45 -6.40 -3.52
CA TYR A 44 -7.05 -6.50 -3.11
C TYR A 44 -6.30 -5.19 -3.26
N TRP A 45 -5.65 -4.76 -2.18
CA TRP A 45 -4.61 -3.73 -2.21
C TRP A 45 -3.25 -4.40 -2.07
N GLN A 46 -2.47 -4.37 -3.15
CA GLN A 46 -1.08 -4.83 -3.13
C GLN A 46 -0.16 -3.65 -2.84
N VAL A 47 0.82 -3.88 -1.97
CA VAL A 47 1.85 -2.89 -1.60
C VAL A 47 3.25 -3.47 -1.84
N LEU A 48 4.23 -2.58 -1.93
CA LEU A 48 5.66 -2.92 -1.80
C LEU A 48 6.00 -3.23 -0.33
N PRO A 49 7.17 -3.81 -0.01
CA PRO A 49 7.54 -4.06 1.39
C PRO A 49 7.53 -2.77 2.23
N LEU A 50 7.12 -2.89 3.49
CA LEU A 50 6.93 -1.75 4.41
C LEU A 50 8.12 -1.52 5.36
N GLY A 51 9.24 -2.20 5.11
CA GLY A 51 10.42 -2.05 5.95
C GLY A 51 11.12 -0.69 5.76
N PRO A 52 11.93 -0.25 6.74
CA PRO A 52 12.68 0.99 6.63
C PRO A 52 13.68 0.88 5.47
N THR A 53 13.59 1.80 4.52
CA THR A 53 14.50 1.87 3.38
C THR A 53 15.91 2.24 3.83
N SER A 54 16.90 1.72 3.11
CA SER A 54 18.29 2.12 3.24
C SER A 54 18.64 3.24 2.24
N PHE A 55 19.93 3.49 2.04
CA PHE A 55 20.40 4.41 1.00
C PHE A 55 19.89 3.98 -0.38
N GLY A 56 19.23 4.90 -1.09
CA GLY A 56 18.61 4.66 -2.40
C GLY A 56 17.10 4.40 -2.36
N ASP A 57 16.46 4.50 -1.19
CA ASP A 57 15.00 4.54 -1.01
C ASP A 57 14.23 3.33 -1.56
N SER A 58 14.93 2.23 -1.85
CA SER A 58 14.33 0.99 -2.33
C SER A 58 13.64 0.25 -1.18
N PRO A 59 12.34 -0.06 -1.27
CA PRO A 59 11.63 -0.86 -0.26
C PRO A 59 12.09 -2.33 -0.24
N TYR A 60 12.95 -2.74 -1.19
CA TYR A 60 13.55 -4.08 -1.22
C TYR A 60 14.92 -4.13 -0.54
N GLN A 61 15.46 -2.98 -0.12
CA GLN A 61 16.74 -2.87 0.57
C GLN A 61 16.53 -2.30 1.98
N CYS A 62 16.10 -3.18 2.89
CA CYS A 62 15.75 -2.80 4.26
C CYS A 62 16.82 -3.20 5.27
N PHE A 63 16.93 -2.44 6.36
CA PHE A 63 17.80 -2.79 7.51
C PHE A 63 17.28 -3.97 8.33
N SER A 64 16.01 -4.33 8.17
CA SER A 64 15.35 -5.41 8.90
C SER A 64 14.27 -6.05 8.03
N ALA A 65 14.12 -7.36 8.14
CA ALA A 65 13.03 -8.12 7.54
C ALA A 65 11.71 -8.04 8.35
N PHE A 66 11.74 -7.43 9.55
CA PHE A 66 10.62 -7.44 10.50
C PHE A 66 10.11 -6.05 10.88
N ALA A 67 10.93 -5.01 10.78
CA ALA A 67 10.53 -3.65 11.13
C ALA A 67 9.61 -3.05 10.05
N GLY A 68 8.81 -2.07 10.46
CA GLY A 68 7.93 -1.25 9.63
C GLY A 68 7.34 -0.10 10.42
#